data_AF-A0A0H4THM5-F1
#
_entry.id   AF-A0A0H4THM5-F1
#
_cell.length_a   1.000
_cell.length_b   1.000
_cell.length_c   1.000
_cell.angle_alpha   90.00
_cell.angle_beta   90.00
_cell.angle_gamma   90.00
#
_symmetry.space_group_name_H-M   'P 1'
#
loop_
_entity.id
_entity.type
_entity.pdbx_description
1 polymer ?
#
loop_
_entity_poly.entity_id
_entity_poly.type
_entity_poly.pdbx_seq_one_letter_code
_entity_poly.pdbx_strand_id
1 'polypeptide(L)' 'KVKEATEGPLKGILGYTEDQVVSSDFIGDSHSSIFDAAAGISLNDNFVKLISWYDNEYGYSSRVI' A
#
# COMPACT_ATOMS: atom_id res chain seq x y z
N LYS A 1 -0.88 1.12 13.45
CA LYS A 1 -1.40 -0.22 13.04
C LYS A 1 -0.98 -0.64 11.64
N VAL A 2 -1.39 0.02 10.54
CA VAL A 2 -0.96 -0.41 9.19
C VAL A 2 0.55 -0.23 9.00
N LYS A 3 1.09 0.95 9.36
CA LYS A 3 2.53 1.24 9.37
C LYS A 3 3.37 0.26 10.20
N GLU A 4 2.88 -0.12 11.38
CA GLU A 4 3.55 -1.15 12.21
C GLU A 4 3.58 -2.52 11.51
N ALA A 5 2.51 -2.88 10.78
CA ALA A 5 2.48 -4.14 10.04
C ALA A 5 3.49 -4.16 8.88
N THR A 6 3.69 -3.02 8.21
CA THR A 6 4.68 -2.86 7.11
C THR A 6 6.11 -2.94 7.59
N GLU A 7 6.37 -2.56 8.84
CA GLU A 7 7.70 -2.66 9.45
C GLU A 7 7.94 -4.02 10.12
N GLY A 8 6.86 -4.77 10.42
CA GLY A 8 6.90 -6.05 11.11
C GLY A 8 6.49 -7.24 10.23
N PRO A 9 5.36 -7.90 10.52
CA PRO A 9 4.99 -9.19 9.92
C PRO A 9 4.78 -9.15 8.41
N LEU A 10 4.50 -7.98 7.82
CA LEU A 10 4.27 -7.81 6.38
C LEU A 10 5.40 -7.05 5.68
N LYS A 11 6.57 -6.95 6.32
CA LYS A 11 7.72 -6.26 5.75
C LYS A 11 8.12 -6.84 4.39
N GLY A 12 8.25 -5.96 3.40
CA GLY A 12 8.55 -6.31 2.00
C GLY A 12 7.34 -6.80 1.19
N ILE A 13 6.18 -6.97 1.82
CA ILE A 13 4.92 -7.34 1.16
C ILE A 13 3.94 -6.16 1.15
N LEU A 14 3.76 -5.49 2.29
CA LEU A 14 2.91 -4.32 2.45
C LEU A 14 3.79 -3.08 2.64
N GLY A 15 3.61 -2.09 1.76
CA GLY A 15 4.17 -0.74 1.87
C GLY A 15 3.21 0.24 2.54
N TYR A 16 3.72 1.38 2.97
CA TYR A 16 2.96 2.45 3.62
C TYR A 16 3.53 3.80 3.19
N THR A 17 2.67 4.74 2.80
CA THR A 17 3.06 6.10 2.45
C THR A 17 2.10 7.15 3.03
N GLU A 18 2.66 8.31 3.35
CA GLU A 18 1.94 9.55 3.74
C GLU A 18 2.14 10.67 2.69
N ASP A 19 2.88 10.38 1.62
CA ASP A 19 3.21 11.35 0.57
C ASP A 19 2.03 11.56 -0.40
N GLN A 20 2.01 12.70 -1.09
CA GLN A 20 1.04 12.99 -2.14
C GLN A 20 1.46 12.28 -3.44
N VAL A 21 1.08 11.02 -3.56
CA VAL A 21 1.49 10.10 -4.64
C VAL A 21 0.44 10.02 -5.75
N VAL A 22 0.89 9.58 -6.92
CA VAL A 22 0.07 9.17 -8.06
C VAL A 22 0.51 7.81 -8.57
N SER A 23 -0.25 7.21 -9.49
CA SER A 23 -0.01 5.84 -9.96
C SER A 23 1.40 5.59 -10.52
N SER A 24 2.00 6.59 -11.18
CA SER A 24 3.31 6.45 -11.82
C SER A 24 4.46 6.34 -10.83
N ASP A 25 4.26 6.75 -9.56
CA ASP A 25 5.26 6.66 -8.51
C ASP A 25 5.54 5.21 -8.08
N PHE A 26 4.67 4.27 -8.48
CA PHE A 26 4.74 2.86 -8.10
C PHE A 26 5.14 1.92 -9.23
N ILE A 27 5.53 2.44 -10.40
CA ILE A 27 5.96 1.60 -11.52
C ILE A 27 7.24 0.85 -11.11
N GLY A 28 7.19 -0.48 -11.17
CA GLY A 28 8.30 -1.35 -10.75
C GLY A 28 8.41 -1.54 -9.23
N ASP A 29 7.41 -1.11 -8.44
CA ASP A 29 7.39 -1.40 -7.01
C ASP A 29 7.11 -2.89 -6.77
N SER A 30 7.96 -3.51 -5.95
CA SER A 30 7.88 -4.95 -5.66
C SER A 30 6.86 -5.31 -4.57
N HIS A 31 6.31 -4.36 -3.82
CA HIS A 31 5.30 -4.65 -2.80
C HIS A 31 4.00 -5.13 -3.47
N SER A 32 3.27 -5.99 -2.77
CA SER A 32 1.96 -6.47 -3.25
C SER A 32 0.82 -5.49 -2.99
N SER A 33 1.05 -4.54 -2.09
CA SER A 33 0.07 -3.55 -1.67
C SER A 33 0.82 -2.41 -0.99
N ILE A 34 0.46 -1.16 -1.26
CA ILE A 34 1.08 0.03 -0.68
C ILE A 34 -0.04 0.94 -0.18
N PHE A 35 -0.22 0.96 1.13
CA PHE A 35 -1.29 1.72 1.77
C PHE A 35 -1.01 3.22 1.70
N ASP A 36 -1.97 3.96 1.15
CA ASP A 36 -1.93 5.42 1.04
C ASP A 36 -2.76 6.04 2.16
N ALA A 37 -2.06 6.56 3.17
CA ALA A 37 -2.69 7.14 4.34
C ALA A 37 -3.33 8.51 4.07
N ALA A 38 -2.87 9.22 3.04
CA ALA A 38 -3.33 10.56 2.71
C ALA A 38 -4.57 10.55 1.79
N ALA A 39 -4.75 9.48 1.00
CA ALA A 39 -5.90 9.32 0.11
C ALA A 39 -7.13 8.65 0.77
N GLY A 40 -6.97 8.04 1.93
CA GLY A 40 -8.06 7.42 2.70
C GLY A 40 -9.01 8.44 3.36
N ILE A 41 -10.23 8.03 3.67
CA ILE A 41 -11.18 8.86 4.43
C ILE A 41 -12.06 8.01 5.35
N SER A 42 -12.27 8.50 6.57
CA SER A 42 -13.24 7.94 7.53
C SER A 42 -14.49 8.82 7.58
N LEU A 43 -15.66 8.20 7.51
CA LEU A 43 -16.95 8.89 7.72
C LEU A 43 -17.36 8.85 9.19
N ASN A 44 -17.10 7.73 9.87
CA ASN A 44 -17.33 7.51 11.29
C ASN A 44 -16.46 6.35 11.79
N ASP A 45 -16.55 6.04 13.09
CA ASP A 45 -15.73 5.02 13.77
C ASP A 45 -15.83 3.61 13.17
N ASN A 46 -16.87 3.33 12.38
CA ASN A 46 -17.11 2.00 11.79
C ASN A 46 -17.16 2.02 10.26
N PHE A 47 -17.00 3.18 9.61
CA PHE A 47 -17.10 3.30 8.16
C PHE A 47 -15.91 4.08 7.59
N VAL A 48 -15.04 3.34 6.92
CA VAL A 48 -13.77 3.85 6.37
C VAL A 48 -13.58 3.40 4.93
N LYS A 49 -13.02 4.31 4.11
CA LYS A 49 -12.48 3.99 2.79
C LYS A 49 -10.95 4.03 2.90
N LEU A 50 -10.33 2.92 2.52
CA LEU A 50 -8.87 2.75 2.47
C LEU A 50 -8.43 2.67 1.01
N ILE A 51 -7.32 3.33 0.68
CA ILE A 51 -6.73 3.30 -0.65
C ILE A 51 -5.40 2.55 -0.56
N SER A 52 -5.15 1.68 -1.53
CA SER A 52 -3.88 0.97 -1.65
C SER A 52 -3.50 0.83 -3.12
N TRP A 53 -2.21 1.06 -3.40
CA TRP A 53 -1.61 0.95 -4.71
C TRP A 53 -0.91 -0.40 -4.88
N TYR A 54 -0.78 -0.86 -6.12
CA TYR A 54 0.10 -1.96 -6.48
C TYR A 54 0.43 -1.88 -7.97
N ASP A 55 1.66 -2.19 -8.32
CA ASP A 55 2.00 -2.51 -9.70
C ASP A 55 1.45 -3.91 -9.99
N ASN A 56 0.46 -3.98 -10.88
CA ASN A 56 -0.25 -5.22 -11.21
C ASN A 56 0.63 -6.23 -11.94
N GLU A 57 1.71 -5.81 -12.60
CA GLU A 57 2.66 -6.69 -13.27
C GLU A 57 3.84 -7.02 -12.36
N TYR A 58 4.56 -5.99 -11.90
CA TYR A 58 5.81 -6.17 -11.18
C TYR A 58 5.62 -6.67 -9.74
N GLY A 59 4.65 -6.09 -9.03
CA GLY A 59 4.30 -6.50 -7.67
C GLY A 59 3.82 -7.96 -7.62
N TYR A 60 3.03 -8.39 -8.60
CA TYR A 60 2.59 -9.79 -8.72
C TYR A 60 3.73 -10.72 -9.11
N SER A 61 4.54 -10.36 -10.12
CA SER A 61 5.68 -11.18 -10.57
C SER A 61 6.66 -11.45 -9.43
N SER A 62 6.90 -10.45 -8.58
CA SER A 62 7.76 -10.54 -7.39
C SER A 62 7.20 -11.45 -6.28
N ARG A 63 5.96 -11.95 -6.39
CA ARG A 63 5.36 -12.94 -5.46
C ARG A 63 5.41 -14.37 -5.99
N VAL A 64 5.61 -14.54 -7.28
CA VAL A 64 5.68 -15.87 -7.92
C VAL A 64 7.06 -16.51 -7.72
N ILE A 65 8.09 -15.69 -7.48
CA ILE A 65 9.48 -16.07 -7.24
C ILE A 65 9.70 -16.28 -5.74
#